data_AF-A0A355UHW6-F1
#
_entry.id   AF-A0A355UHW6-F1
#
_cell.length_a   1.000
_cell.length_b   1.000
_cell.length_c   1.000
_cell.angle_alpha   90.00
_cell.angle_beta   90.00
_cell.angle_gamma   90.00
#
_symmetry.space_group_name_H-M   'P 1'
#
loop_
_entity.id
_entity.type
_entity.pdbx_description
1 polymer ?
#
loop_
_entity_poly.entity_id
_entity_poly.type
_entity_poly.pdbx_seq_one_letter_code
_entity_poly.pdbx_strand_id
1 'polypeptide(L)'
;AKYKVYLHQDVFIINKNFIYDIINIFNKNENIGLIGVAGARVLPTNGVWWESGNKCGKVYDSHTGKMELLDLGDIREDYESVQGIDGLIMITQYDVPWREEIFDGWHFYDL
;
A
#
# COMPACT_ATOMS: atom_id res chain seq x y z
N ALA A 1 9.24 3.76 16.64
CA ALA A 1 8.21 4.81 16.45
C ALA A 1 6.81 4.17 16.47
N LYS A 2 5.75 4.89 16.90
CA LYS A 2 4.39 4.33 16.89
C LYS A 2 3.80 4.22 15.48
N TYR A 3 4.05 5.19 14.61
CA TYR A 3 3.68 5.10 13.19
C TYR A 3 4.92 5.35 12.32
N LYS A 4 5.04 4.62 11.21
CA LYS A 4 6.07 4.85 10.19
C LYS A 4 5.40 4.90 8.81
N VAL A 5 5.86 5.83 7.98
CA VAL A 5 5.41 5.97 6.58
C VAL A 5 6.62 5.80 5.69
N TYR A 6 6.58 4.78 4.84
CA TYR A 6 7.53 4.56 3.76
C TYR A 6 6.87 5.04 2.48
N LEU A 7 7.55 5.93 1.76
CA LEU A 7 7.01 6.63 0.60
C LEU A 7 8.05 6.64 -0.49
N HIS A 8 7.68 6.25 -1.70
CA HIS A 8 8.57 6.41 -2.84
C HIS A 8 8.84 7.90 -3.11
N GLN A 9 10.01 8.19 -3.65
CA GLN A 9 10.44 9.56 -3.96
C GLN A 9 9.59 10.25 -5.05
N ASP A 10 8.85 9.49 -5.84
CA ASP A 10 8.01 9.94 -6.95
C ASP A 10 6.51 9.95 -6.62
N VAL A 11 6.14 9.74 -5.34
CA VAL A 11 4.75 9.74 -4.89
C VAL A 11 4.39 11.06 -4.21
N PHE A 12 3.24 11.61 -4.58
CA PHE A 12 2.67 12.81 -3.97
C PHE A 12 1.33 12.51 -3.30
N ILE A 13 1.22 12.84 -2.01
CA ILE A 13 -0.01 12.64 -1.24
C ILE A 13 -0.95 13.84 -1.47
N ILE A 14 -2.05 13.60 -2.19
CA ILE A 14 -3.06 14.64 -2.48
C ILE A 14 -4.14 14.78 -1.42
N ASN A 15 -4.39 13.73 -0.62
CA ASN A 15 -5.39 13.78 0.45
C ASN A 15 -4.88 14.61 1.63
N LYS A 16 -5.46 15.80 1.84
CA LYS A 16 -5.09 16.71 2.93
C LYS A 16 -5.39 16.15 4.33
N ASN A 17 -6.30 15.18 4.43
CA ASN A 17 -6.66 14.51 5.68
C ASN A 17 -5.87 13.21 5.89
N PHE A 18 -4.89 12.89 5.04
CA PHE A 18 -4.18 11.62 5.03
C PHE A 18 -3.77 11.11 6.43
N ILE A 19 -3.08 11.95 7.22
CA ILE A 19 -2.63 11.56 8.56
C ILE A 19 -3.81 11.19 9.47
N TYR A 20 -4.88 12.00 9.44
CA TYR A 20 -6.05 11.79 10.27
C TYR A 20 -6.79 10.50 9.87
N ASP A 21 -6.98 10.27 8.57
CA ASP A 21 -7.70 9.11 8.05
C ASP A 21 -6.97 7.81 8.40
N ILE A 22 -5.65 7.78 8.23
CA ILE A 22 -4.82 6.63 8.59
C ILE A 22 -4.85 6.34 10.08
N ILE A 23 -4.69 7.37 10.93
CA ILE A 23 -4.76 7.20 12.39
C ILE A 23 -6.14 6.69 12.81
N ASN A 24 -7.21 7.19 12.18
CA ASN A 24 -8.57 6.74 12.44
C ASN A 24 -8.76 5.24 12.13
N ILE A 25 -8.21 4.75 11.00
CA ILE A 25 -8.25 3.32 10.65
C ILE A 25 -7.53 2.48 11.72
N PHE A 26 -6.31 2.86 12.10
CA PHE A 26 -5.56 2.13 13.13
C PHE A 26 -6.22 2.14 14.51
N ASN A 27 -6.83 3.26 14.90
CA ASN A 27 -7.54 3.38 16.18
C ASN A 27 -8.83 2.56 16.21
N LYS A 28 -9.52 2.43 15.06
CA LYS A 28 -10.71 1.59 14.93
C LYS A 28 -10.37 0.10 15.00
N ASN A 29 -9.18 -0.30 14.57
CA ASN A 29 -8.74 -1.70 14.62
C ASN A 29 -7.23 -1.82 14.84
N GLU A 30 -6.84 -2.12 16.08
CA GLU A 30 -5.45 -2.30 16.48
C GLU A 30 -4.76 -3.50 15.80
N ASN A 31 -5.51 -4.44 15.22
CA ASN A 31 -4.92 -5.58 14.53
C ASN A 31 -4.35 -5.23 13.14
N ILE A 32 -4.68 -4.06 12.58
CA ILE A 32 -4.15 -3.64 11.28
C ILE A 32 -2.71 -3.19 11.46
N GLY A 33 -1.74 -3.99 11.06
CA GLY A 33 -0.31 -3.63 11.19
C GLY A 33 0.22 -2.71 10.09
N LEU A 34 -0.34 -2.80 8.89
CA LEU A 34 0.14 -2.19 7.66
C LEU A 34 -1.05 -1.75 6.78
N ILE A 35 -0.93 -0.58 6.16
CA ILE A 35 -1.88 -0.02 5.18
C ILE A 35 -1.12 0.41 3.93
N GLY A 36 -1.70 0.14 2.76
CA GLY A 36 -1.33 0.69 1.45
C GLY A 36 -2.57 1.22 0.73
N VAL A 37 -2.40 1.74 -0.50
CA VAL A 37 -3.50 2.35 -1.30
C VAL A 37 -3.89 1.55 -2.55
N ALA A 38 -3.06 0.59 -2.93
CA ALA A 38 -3.25 -0.34 -4.04
C ALA A 38 -2.63 -1.68 -3.67
N GLY A 39 -3.14 -2.78 -4.23
CA GLY A 39 -2.62 -4.11 -3.95
C GLY A 39 -3.45 -5.24 -4.55
N ALA A 40 -3.27 -6.44 -4.03
CA ALA A 40 -3.95 -7.65 -4.46
C ALA A 40 -4.57 -8.42 -3.28
N ARG A 41 -5.87 -8.73 -3.40
CA ARG A 41 -6.60 -9.61 -2.46
C ARG A 41 -6.02 -11.01 -2.42
N VAL A 42 -5.56 -11.49 -3.57
CA VAL A 42 -4.89 -12.78 -3.72
C VAL A 42 -3.58 -12.58 -4.47
N LEU A 43 -2.47 -12.93 -3.84
CA LEU A 43 -1.14 -12.82 -4.43
C LEU A 43 -0.90 -14.03 -5.35
N PRO A 44 -0.46 -13.83 -6.61
CA PRO A 44 -0.07 -14.93 -7.47
C PRO A 44 1.16 -15.66 -6.93
N THR A 45 1.40 -16.89 -7.39
CA THR A 45 2.53 -17.71 -6.92
C THR A 45 3.91 -17.12 -7.26
N ASN A 46 3.99 -16.19 -8.22
CA ASN A 46 5.21 -15.48 -8.55
C ASN A 46 5.45 -14.23 -7.69
N GLY A 47 4.53 -13.89 -6.77
CA GLY A 47 4.62 -12.73 -5.89
C GLY A 47 4.30 -11.39 -6.57
N VAL A 48 4.07 -11.36 -7.88
CA VAL A 48 3.87 -10.12 -8.64
C VAL A 48 2.41 -9.66 -8.49
N TRP A 49 2.14 -8.79 -7.53
CA TRP A 49 0.76 -8.43 -7.16
C TRP A 49 -0.04 -7.82 -8.34
N TRP A 50 0.61 -7.03 -9.22
CA TRP A 50 -0.06 -6.38 -10.35
C TRP A 50 -0.53 -7.37 -11.43
N GLU A 51 0.02 -8.58 -11.44
CA GLU A 51 -0.43 -9.69 -12.29
C GLU A 51 -1.65 -10.43 -11.71
N SER A 52 -2.07 -10.11 -10.49
CA SER A 52 -3.27 -10.71 -9.89
C SER A 52 -4.54 -10.37 -10.67
N GLY A 53 -5.44 -11.35 -10.79
CA GLY A 53 -6.81 -11.12 -11.25
C GLY A 53 -7.69 -10.44 -10.20
N ASN A 54 -7.24 -10.33 -8.94
CA ASN A 54 -8.03 -9.82 -7.81
C ASN A 54 -7.35 -8.60 -7.16
N LYS A 55 -7.10 -7.56 -7.95
CA LYS A 55 -6.54 -6.29 -7.47
C LYS A 55 -7.59 -5.42 -6.78
N CYS A 56 -7.15 -4.44 -6.01
CA CYS A 56 -8.00 -3.39 -5.47
C CYS A 56 -7.20 -2.11 -5.21
N GLY A 57 -7.94 -1.01 -5.02
CA GLY A 57 -7.38 0.30 -4.74
C GLY A 57 -7.36 1.19 -5.96
N LYS A 58 -7.01 2.45 -5.74
CA LYS A 58 -7.01 3.48 -6.79
C LYS A 58 -5.85 4.43 -6.57
N VAL A 59 -5.12 4.72 -7.62
CA VAL A 59 -3.98 5.64 -7.60
C VAL A 59 -3.98 6.47 -8.87
N TYR A 60 -3.52 7.72 -8.77
CA TYR A 60 -3.20 8.49 -9.97
C TYR A 60 -1.74 8.18 -10.35
N ASP A 61 -1.52 7.69 -11.56
CA ASP A 61 -0.18 7.44 -12.08
C ASP A 61 0.01 8.08 -13.46
N SER A 62 1.24 8.02 -13.98
CA SER A 62 1.59 8.53 -15.31
C SER A 62 2.29 7.52 -16.21
N HIS A 63 2.05 6.22 -16.02
CA HIS A 63 2.76 5.21 -16.81
C HIS A 63 2.41 5.28 -18.32
N THR A 64 1.28 5.91 -18.67
CA THR A 64 0.85 6.17 -20.06
C THR A 64 1.44 7.46 -20.65
N GLY A 65 2.25 8.21 -19.87
CA GLY A 65 2.76 9.53 -20.22
C GLY A 65 1.82 10.69 -19.86
N LYS A 66 0.67 10.40 -19.24
CA LYS A 66 -0.27 11.40 -18.70
C LYS A 66 -0.75 10.96 -17.33
N MET A 67 -1.01 11.93 -16.44
CA MET A 67 -1.61 11.64 -15.14
C MET A 67 -3.06 11.18 -15.32
N GLU A 68 -3.34 9.92 -14.98
CA GLU A 68 -4.65 9.29 -15.13
C GLU A 68 -4.98 8.46 -13.88
N LEU A 69 -6.28 8.25 -13.63
CA LEU A 69 -6.71 7.40 -12.52
C LEU A 69 -6.58 5.94 -12.93
N LEU A 70 -5.68 5.21 -12.28
CA LEU A 70 -5.62 3.77 -12.34
C LEU A 70 -6.62 3.20 -11.33
N ASP A 71 -7.73 2.65 -11.84
CA ASP A 71 -8.76 1.98 -11.05
C ASP A 71 -8.53 0.47 -11.05
N LEU A 72 -8.10 -0.08 -9.90
CA LEU A 72 -7.79 -1.50 -9.75
C LEU A 72 -8.94 -2.28 -9.11
N GLY A 73 -10.05 -1.62 -8.81
CA GLY A 73 -11.23 -2.20 -8.18
C GLY A 73 -11.59 -1.54 -6.86
N ASP A 74 -12.90 -1.50 -6.58
CA ASP A 74 -13.46 -0.82 -5.42
C ASP A 74 -13.16 -1.52 -4.09
N ILE A 75 -13.11 -0.71 -3.04
CA ILE A 75 -13.11 -1.11 -1.63
C ILE A 75 -14.44 -0.63 -1.05
N ARG A 76 -15.19 -1.51 -0.38
CA ARG A 76 -16.55 -1.21 0.11
C ARG A 76 -16.58 -0.52 1.46
N GLU A 77 -15.58 -0.80 2.30
CA GLU A 77 -15.46 -0.30 3.67
C GLU A 77 -14.31 0.71 3.77
N ASP A 78 -13.94 1.13 4.99
CA ASP A 78 -12.78 2.02 5.21
C ASP A 78 -11.45 1.39 4.73
N TYR A 79 -11.36 0.06 4.70
CA TYR A 79 -10.21 -0.72 4.27
C TYR A 79 -10.62 -2.12 3.82
N GLU A 80 -9.71 -2.86 3.20
CA GLU A 80 -9.89 -4.26 2.82
C GLU A 80 -8.65 -5.08 3.12
N SER A 81 -8.84 -6.35 3.49
CA SER A 81 -7.74 -7.28 3.70
C SER A 81 -7.18 -7.74 2.36
N VAL A 82 -5.86 -7.65 2.22
CA VAL A 82 -5.12 -8.02 1.01
C VAL A 82 -3.94 -8.91 1.36
N GLN A 83 -3.47 -9.69 0.39
CA GLN A 83 -2.26 -10.53 0.54
C GLN A 83 -0.97 -9.78 0.17
N GLY A 84 -1.06 -8.70 -0.61
CA GLY A 84 0.06 -7.84 -0.92
C GLY A 84 -0.40 -6.42 -1.24
N ILE A 85 0.45 -5.43 -0.95
CA ILE A 85 0.24 -4.03 -1.28
C ILE A 85 1.29 -3.57 -2.27
N ASP A 86 1.03 -2.46 -2.94
CA ASP A 86 2.04 -1.73 -3.71
C ASP A 86 2.97 -0.95 -2.76
N GLY A 87 4.28 -1.09 -2.94
CA GLY A 87 5.31 -0.38 -2.21
C GLY A 87 5.29 1.15 -2.33
N LEU A 88 4.55 1.74 -3.28
CA LEU A 88 4.50 3.19 -3.51
C LEU A 88 4.25 3.98 -2.22
N ILE A 89 3.42 3.43 -1.34
CA ILE A 89 3.23 3.93 0.02
C ILE A 89 2.88 2.77 0.96
N MET A 90 3.65 2.65 2.03
CA MET A 90 3.43 1.65 3.08
C MET A 90 3.40 2.35 4.44
N ILE A 91 2.37 2.09 5.23
CA ILE A 91 2.15 2.80 6.49
C ILE A 91 1.93 1.80 7.60
N THR A 92 2.80 1.81 8.61
CA THR A 92 2.74 0.85 9.73
C THR A 92 2.38 1.55 11.04
N GLN A 93 1.67 0.84 11.94
CA GLN A 93 1.44 1.28 13.34
C GLN A 93 2.26 0.52 14.39
N TYR A 94 3.12 -0.36 13.91
CA TYR A 94 4.08 -1.10 14.71
C TYR A 94 5.47 -0.89 14.14
N ASP A 95 6.44 -0.89 15.05
CA ASP A 95 7.83 -0.80 14.67
C ASP A 95 8.29 -2.18 14.17
N VAL A 96 8.29 -2.35 12.85
CA VAL A 96 8.72 -3.58 12.18
C VAL A 96 10.12 -3.34 11.62
N PRO A 97 11.12 -4.14 12.00
CA PRO A 97 12.45 -4.04 11.41
C PRO A 97 12.42 -4.47 9.95
N TRP A 98 13.20 -3.77 9.13
CA TRP A 98 13.38 -4.14 7.74
C TRP A 98 14.23 -5.41 7.63
N ARG A 99 13.85 -6.35 6.75
CA ARG A 99 14.63 -7.56 6.46
C ARG A 99 15.76 -7.23 5.47
N GLU A 100 16.64 -6.32 5.85
CA GLU A 100 17.77 -5.81 5.04
C GLU A 100 18.70 -6.93 4.56
N GLU A 101 18.71 -8.08 5.24
CA GLU A 101 19.50 -9.24 4.86
C GLU A 101 18.90 -10.06 3.71
N ILE A 102 17.64 -9.81 3.36
CA ILE A 102 16.92 -10.48 2.26
C ILE A 102 16.61 -9.49 1.13
N PHE A 103 16.17 -8.28 1.49
CA PHE A 103 15.76 -7.25 0.54
C PHE A 103 16.80 -6.13 0.51
N ASP A 104 17.78 -6.26 -0.37
CA ASP A 104 18.89 -5.33 -0.58
C ASP A 104 18.76 -4.49 -1.87
N GLY A 105 17.63 -4.65 -2.58
CA GLY A 105 17.31 -3.97 -3.83
C GLY A 105 15.96 -3.23 -3.81
N TRP A 106 15.43 -2.94 -5.01
CA TRP A 106 14.22 -2.14 -5.20
C TRP A 106 12.94 -2.94 -5.40
N HIS A 107 12.97 -4.26 -5.17
CA HIS A 107 11.85 -5.15 -5.46
C HIS A 107 11.51 -6.00 -4.24
N PHE A 108 10.21 -6.33 -4.12
CA PHE A 108 9.66 -7.29 -3.16
C PHE A 108 9.74 -6.91 -1.68
N TYR A 109 10.19 -5.70 -1.37
CA TYR A 109 10.11 -5.21 0.00
C TYR A 109 8.64 -5.10 0.46
N ASP A 110 7.75 -4.77 -0.45
CA ASP A 110 6.32 -4.57 -0.25
C ASP A 110 5.49 -5.87 -0.08
N LEU A 111 6.15 -7.03 -0.02
CA LEU A 111 5.53 -8.36 0.15
C LEU A 111 5.75 -8.98 1.54
#